data_AF-A0A7S1YPV2-F1
#
_entry.id   AF-A0A7S1YPV2-F1
#
_cell.length_a   1.000
_cell.length_b   1.000
_cell.length_c   1.000
_cell.angle_alpha   90.00
_cell.angle_beta   90.00
_cell.angle_gamma   90.00
#
_symmetry.space_group_name_H-M   'P 1'
#
loop_
_entity.id
_entity.type
_entity.pdbx_description
1 polymer ?
#
loop_
_entity_poly.entity_id
_entity_poly.type
_entity_poly.pdbx_seq_one_letter_code
_entity_poly.pdbx_strand_id
1 'polypeptide(L)'
;MLGSTNQRCSKRRRRKPVQAYQAAPHSNAEERLLQQAIANSRLDRSRPADGWLSVPDGPTFFPTVEEFDGNPVHYINKIRPIAEKYGICKIVPPAGWDPPFCVNMDSPKKFQTKEQLIHRLQEGISFGDGEEYTAREYQKMASEQAMRWRDTNYPDHFATQADGENPPVIDPTESHLSSETPVLSEKVAKPDESADSFQHCDDRRQMTAENLERDYWDIVETHSVSLAVEYGNDVDTTEFGSGFPFSERGRSNNGKKDPAKVDQPEPKFGTEDFYKETWWNLNNIPSCPDSILRHVKVGINGINVPWLYFGCLFSTFCWHNEDNYLYSINYHHRGAPKQWYGVPGTPEDADGLEKVFK
;
A
#
# COMPACT_ATOMS: atom_id res chain seq x y z
N MET A 1 -45.57 -32.14 -54.69
CA MET A 1 -44.30 -31.53 -54.25
C MET A 1 -44.56 -30.78 -52.95
N LEU A 2 -44.14 -31.34 -51.81
CA LEU A 2 -44.13 -30.66 -50.52
C LEU A 2 -42.72 -30.88 -49.95
N GLY A 3 -41.92 -29.81 -49.95
CA GLY A 3 -40.52 -29.82 -49.51
C GLY A 3 -40.42 -29.65 -48.00
N SER A 4 -39.71 -30.59 -47.38
CA SER A 4 -39.38 -30.62 -45.95
C SER A 4 -38.32 -29.56 -45.60
N THR A 5 -38.62 -28.69 -44.64
CA THR A 5 -37.68 -27.75 -44.02
C THR A 5 -36.91 -28.44 -42.88
N ASN A 6 -35.61 -28.68 -43.09
CA ASN A 6 -34.68 -29.16 -42.06
C ASN A 6 -34.16 -28.00 -41.19
N GLN A 7 -34.67 -27.88 -39.95
CA GLN A 7 -34.07 -27.04 -38.92
C GLN A 7 -32.84 -27.73 -38.32
N ARG A 8 -31.64 -27.19 -38.57
CA ARG A 8 -30.40 -27.60 -37.90
C ARG A 8 -30.32 -26.95 -36.51
N CYS A 9 -30.49 -27.77 -35.47
CA CYS A 9 -30.31 -27.39 -34.07
C CYS A 9 -28.80 -27.24 -33.75
N SER A 10 -28.33 -26.02 -33.41
CA SER A 10 -26.94 -25.78 -33.03
C SER A 10 -26.71 -26.26 -31.58
N LYS A 11 -25.87 -27.29 -31.40
CA LYS A 11 -25.43 -27.74 -30.07
C LYS A 11 -24.55 -26.66 -29.42
N ARG A 12 -25.10 -25.93 -28.44
CA ARG A 12 -24.34 -25.05 -27.53
C ARG A 12 -23.28 -25.89 -26.81
N ARG A 13 -22.01 -25.61 -27.07
CA ARG A 13 -20.87 -26.23 -26.38
C ARG A 13 -20.84 -25.70 -24.94
N ARG A 14 -21.24 -26.52 -23.96
CA ARG A 14 -21.13 -26.20 -22.53
C ARG A 14 -19.67 -25.87 -22.20
N ARG A 15 -19.38 -24.64 -21.76
CA ARG A 15 -18.10 -24.31 -21.13
C ARG A 15 -18.01 -25.12 -19.84
N LYS A 16 -16.91 -25.87 -19.67
CA LYS A 16 -16.60 -26.49 -18.39
C LYS A 16 -16.33 -25.38 -17.37
N PRO A 17 -16.75 -25.50 -16.10
CA PRO A 17 -16.36 -24.56 -15.07
C PRO A 17 -14.84 -24.57 -14.97
N VAL A 18 -14.24 -23.39 -14.92
CA VAL A 18 -12.83 -23.25 -14.51
C VAL A 18 -12.81 -23.65 -13.04
N GLN A 19 -12.10 -24.72 -12.70
CA GLN A 19 -11.83 -25.05 -11.31
C GLN A 19 -11.06 -23.87 -10.72
N ALA A 20 -11.60 -23.25 -9.67
CA ALA A 20 -10.85 -22.31 -8.87
C ALA A 20 -9.57 -23.01 -8.40
N TYR A 21 -8.43 -22.35 -8.56
CA TYR A 21 -7.19 -22.82 -7.97
C TYR A 21 -7.41 -22.86 -6.45
N GLN A 22 -7.45 -24.06 -5.89
CA GLN A 22 -7.40 -24.27 -4.45
C GLN A 22 -5.93 -24.43 -4.11
N ALA A 23 -5.39 -23.55 -3.26
CA ALA A 23 -4.06 -23.72 -2.70
C ALA A 23 -3.99 -25.14 -2.09
N ALA A 24 -2.95 -25.89 -2.47
CA ALA A 24 -2.74 -27.21 -1.89
C ALA A 24 -2.52 -27.04 -0.38
N PRO A 25 -3.08 -27.92 0.48
CA PRO A 25 -2.74 -27.90 1.89
C PRO A 25 -1.21 -28.04 2.03
N HIS A 26 -0.63 -27.25 2.93
CA HIS A 26 0.80 -27.27 3.19
C HIS A 26 1.28 -28.71 3.41
N SER A 27 2.41 -29.05 2.80
CA SER A 27 3.04 -30.34 3.09
C SER A 27 3.43 -30.41 4.58
N ASN A 28 3.49 -31.61 5.15
CA ASN A 28 3.98 -31.80 6.53
C ASN A 28 5.36 -31.17 6.79
N ALA A 29 6.17 -30.93 5.74
CA ALA A 29 7.44 -30.24 5.84
C ALA A 29 7.27 -28.71 5.97
N GLU A 30 6.37 -28.12 5.17
CA GLU A 30 6.04 -26.68 5.24
C GLU A 30 5.41 -26.32 6.59
N GLU A 31 4.51 -27.15 7.11
CA GLU A 31 3.90 -26.92 8.42
C GLU A 31 4.94 -26.93 9.55
N ARG A 32 5.95 -27.81 9.48
CA ARG A 32 7.07 -27.82 10.44
C ARG A 32 7.92 -26.56 10.35
N LEU A 33 8.21 -26.09 9.14
CA LEU A 33 8.96 -24.86 8.93
C LEU A 33 8.19 -23.64 9.46
N LEU A 34 6.87 -23.60 9.26
CA LEU A 34 6.01 -22.55 9.80
C LEU A 34 6.00 -22.56 11.34
N GLN A 35 5.86 -23.72 11.97
CA GLN A 35 5.90 -23.82 13.43
C GLN A 35 7.26 -23.39 14.01
N GLN A 36 8.35 -23.72 13.32
CA GLN A 36 9.69 -23.26 13.71
C GLN A 36 9.83 -21.74 13.54
N ALA A 37 9.31 -21.18 12.43
CA ALA A 37 9.20 -19.74 12.20
C ALA A 37 8.51 -18.99 13.34
N ILE A 38 7.38 -19.53 13.79
CA ILE A 38 6.61 -19.00 14.91
C ILE A 38 7.37 -19.11 16.24
N ALA A 39 8.17 -20.15 16.42
CA ALA A 39 8.97 -20.28 17.64
C ALA A 39 10.11 -19.25 17.66
N ASN A 40 10.80 -19.06 16.53
CA ASN A 40 11.94 -18.16 16.42
C ASN A 40 11.55 -16.69 16.48
N SER A 41 10.41 -16.31 15.90
CA SER A 41 9.87 -14.95 15.98
C SER A 41 9.58 -14.49 17.41
N ARG A 42 9.50 -15.42 18.38
CA ARG A 42 9.23 -15.15 19.81
C ARG A 42 10.49 -15.10 20.67
N LEU A 43 11.67 -15.40 20.11
CA LEU A 43 12.93 -15.55 20.85
C LEU A 43 13.54 -14.19 21.26
N ASP A 44 13.35 -13.16 20.44
CA ASP A 44 13.75 -11.79 20.81
C ASP A 44 12.53 -11.00 21.28
N ARG A 45 12.55 -10.61 22.55
CA ARG A 45 11.55 -9.75 23.19
C ARG A 45 12.20 -8.51 23.80
N SER A 46 13.49 -8.33 23.58
CA SER A 46 14.28 -7.29 24.24
C SER A 46 14.66 -6.22 23.24
N ARG A 47 13.94 -5.10 23.31
CA ARG A 47 14.29 -3.89 22.56
C ARG A 47 15.58 -3.29 23.15
N PRO A 48 16.46 -2.69 22.32
CA PRO A 48 17.54 -1.84 22.81
C PRO A 48 17.03 -0.81 23.82
N ALA A 49 17.82 -0.49 24.84
CA ALA A 49 17.38 0.33 25.96
C ALA A 49 17.00 1.78 25.57
N ASP A 50 17.42 2.24 24.38
CA ASP A 50 17.05 3.54 23.80
C ASP A 50 15.76 3.49 22.98
N GLY A 51 15.16 2.30 22.80
CA GLY A 51 13.88 2.11 22.12
C GLY A 51 13.89 2.49 20.64
N TRP A 52 15.06 2.66 20.00
CA TRP A 52 15.11 3.09 18.59
C TRP A 52 15.34 1.93 17.64
N LEU A 53 14.54 1.86 16.57
CA LEU A 53 14.81 0.97 15.45
C LEU A 53 15.79 1.67 14.52
N SER A 54 17.03 1.17 14.46
CA SER A 54 18.04 1.69 13.55
C SER A 54 17.86 1.05 12.17
N VAL A 55 16.81 1.45 11.45
CA VAL A 55 16.55 1.02 10.07
C VAL A 55 16.85 2.18 9.12
N PRO A 56 17.73 2.01 8.11
CA PRO A 56 18.03 3.07 7.16
C PRO A 56 16.86 3.33 6.22
N ASP A 57 16.67 4.59 5.84
CA ASP A 57 15.67 4.98 4.85
C ASP A 57 15.95 4.36 3.47
N GLY A 58 14.88 3.93 2.80
CA GLY A 58 14.92 3.52 1.40
C GLY A 58 15.06 4.70 0.43
N PRO A 59 15.58 4.48 -0.79
CA PRO A 59 15.77 5.54 -1.76
C PRO A 59 14.42 6.13 -2.21
N THR A 60 14.38 7.45 -2.33
CA THR A 60 13.24 8.20 -2.89
C THR A 60 13.61 8.81 -4.23
N PHE A 61 12.76 8.60 -5.25
CA PHE A 61 12.97 9.07 -6.60
C PHE A 61 11.90 10.07 -7.03
N PHE A 62 12.30 11.04 -7.86
CA PHE A 62 11.48 12.15 -8.34
C PHE A 62 11.53 12.19 -9.89
N PRO A 63 10.71 11.38 -10.59
CA PRO A 63 10.66 11.38 -12.04
C PRO A 63 10.27 12.74 -12.62
N THR A 64 10.77 13.07 -13.81
CA THR A 64 10.25 14.21 -14.58
C THR A 64 8.88 13.91 -15.19
N VAL A 65 8.20 14.94 -15.69
CA VAL A 65 6.93 14.76 -16.41
C VAL A 65 7.12 13.86 -17.63
N GLU A 66 8.22 13.99 -18.36
CA GLU A 66 8.51 13.15 -19.54
C GLU A 66 8.71 11.68 -19.17
N GLU A 67 9.32 11.41 -18.01
CA GLU A 67 9.50 10.05 -17.50
C GLU A 67 8.17 9.44 -17.05
N PHE A 68 7.27 10.26 -16.51
CA PHE A 68 5.95 9.85 -16.04
C PHE A 68 4.87 9.80 -17.14
N ASP A 69 5.05 10.53 -18.23
CA ASP A 69 4.25 10.42 -19.46
C ASP A 69 4.64 9.15 -20.26
N GLY A 70 5.87 8.67 -20.05
CA GLY A 70 6.43 7.51 -20.71
C GLY A 70 6.00 6.16 -20.14
N ASN A 71 6.78 5.14 -20.51
CA ASN A 71 6.56 3.76 -20.06
C ASN A 71 7.14 3.54 -18.65
N PRO A 72 6.35 3.14 -17.64
CA PRO A 72 6.81 2.91 -16.28
C PRO A 72 7.92 1.84 -16.20
N VAL A 73 7.90 0.82 -17.05
CA VAL A 73 8.93 -0.23 -17.10
C VAL A 73 10.31 0.37 -17.40
N HIS A 74 10.39 1.39 -18.26
CA HIS A 74 11.65 2.06 -18.56
C HIS A 74 12.19 2.83 -17.35
N TYR A 75 11.31 3.54 -16.64
CA TYR A 75 11.70 4.28 -15.44
C TYR A 75 12.10 3.33 -14.30
N ILE A 76 11.34 2.25 -14.08
CA ILE A 76 11.67 1.21 -13.09
C ILE A 76 13.04 0.60 -13.41
N ASN A 77 13.32 0.29 -14.67
CA ASN A 77 14.64 -0.20 -15.09
C ASN A 77 15.75 0.83 -14.86
N LYS A 78 15.48 2.13 -15.03
CA LYS A 78 16.44 3.21 -14.77
C LYS A 78 16.85 3.25 -13.28
N ILE A 79 15.88 3.14 -12.37
CA ILE A 79 16.14 3.24 -10.91
C ILE A 79 16.59 1.91 -10.29
N ARG A 80 16.34 0.78 -10.96
CA ARG A 80 16.61 -0.58 -10.46
C ARG A 80 18.01 -0.78 -9.86
N PRO A 81 19.13 -0.34 -10.48
CA PRO A 81 20.47 -0.56 -9.91
C PRO A 81 20.71 0.05 -8.53
N ILE A 82 19.86 1.01 -8.13
CA ILE A 82 19.87 1.63 -6.81
C ILE A 82 18.79 0.99 -5.94
N ALA A 83 17.55 0.93 -6.42
CA ALA A 83 16.39 0.47 -5.65
C ALA A 83 16.47 -1.00 -5.23
N GLU A 84 17.01 -1.89 -6.07
CA GLU A 84 17.03 -3.33 -5.80
C GLU A 84 17.90 -3.69 -4.58
N LYS A 85 18.86 -2.83 -4.23
CA LYS A 85 19.72 -2.98 -3.04
C LYS A 85 18.99 -2.74 -1.72
N TYR A 86 17.75 -2.25 -1.76
CA TYR A 86 16.91 -1.98 -0.59
C TYR A 86 15.64 -2.83 -0.58
N GLY A 87 15.34 -3.56 -1.67
CA GLY A 87 14.10 -4.32 -1.84
C GLY A 87 12.88 -3.46 -2.16
N ILE A 88 12.79 -2.25 -1.59
CA ILE A 88 11.72 -1.28 -1.83
C ILE A 88 12.29 0.11 -2.16
N CYS A 89 11.48 0.97 -2.78
CA CYS A 89 11.78 2.38 -2.97
C CYS A 89 10.50 3.22 -3.00
N LYS A 90 10.63 4.52 -2.76
CA LYS A 90 9.52 5.48 -2.89
C LYS A 90 9.66 6.26 -4.19
N ILE A 91 8.58 6.37 -4.96
CA ILE A 91 8.52 7.24 -6.13
C ILE A 91 7.52 8.35 -5.82
N VAL A 92 7.98 9.59 -5.85
CA VAL A 92 7.12 10.77 -5.69
C VAL A 92 6.77 11.26 -7.09
N PRO A 93 5.50 11.16 -7.54
CA PRO A 93 5.11 11.62 -8.87
C PRO A 93 5.48 13.09 -9.11
N PRO A 94 5.68 13.51 -10.38
CA PRO A 94 6.03 14.88 -10.70
C PRO A 94 4.94 15.87 -10.24
N ALA A 95 5.33 17.12 -10.04
CA ALA A 95 4.41 18.20 -9.68
C ALA A 95 3.24 18.29 -10.68
N GLY A 96 2.03 18.44 -10.16
CA GLY A 96 0.79 18.45 -10.95
C GLY A 96 0.16 17.08 -11.17
N TRP A 97 0.77 15.99 -10.72
CA TRP A 97 0.11 14.69 -10.62
C TRP A 97 -0.95 14.71 -9.52
N ASP A 98 -2.21 14.66 -9.93
CA ASP A 98 -3.40 14.68 -9.07
C ASP A 98 -4.54 13.87 -9.72
N PRO A 99 -4.43 12.52 -9.76
CA PRO A 99 -5.48 11.68 -10.31
C PRO A 99 -6.76 11.77 -9.48
N PRO A 100 -7.94 11.85 -10.12
CA PRO A 100 -9.20 11.85 -9.39
C PRO A 100 -9.36 10.55 -8.59
N PHE A 101 -9.84 10.68 -7.35
CA PHE A 101 -10.15 9.52 -6.49
C PHE A 101 -11.52 8.94 -6.88
N CYS A 102 -11.53 7.71 -7.41
CA CYS A 102 -12.72 7.11 -8.01
C CYS A 102 -13.46 6.06 -7.16
N VAL A 103 -13.01 5.77 -5.93
CA VAL A 103 -13.76 4.86 -5.04
C VAL A 103 -15.09 5.52 -4.65
N ASN A 104 -16.21 4.82 -4.86
CA ASN A 104 -17.52 5.31 -4.44
C ASN A 104 -17.71 5.10 -2.93
N MET A 105 -17.42 6.15 -2.15
CA MET A 105 -17.58 6.13 -0.69
C MET A 105 -19.03 5.96 -0.23
N ASP A 106 -20.01 6.28 -1.07
CA ASP A 106 -21.45 6.18 -0.76
C ASP A 106 -22.09 4.87 -1.25
N SER A 107 -21.27 3.96 -1.77
CA SER A 107 -21.73 2.62 -2.14
C SER A 107 -22.27 1.90 -0.90
N PRO A 108 -23.48 1.30 -0.97
CA PRO A 108 -24.02 0.49 0.11
C PRO A 108 -23.35 -0.90 0.19
N LYS A 109 -22.44 -1.22 -0.73
CA LYS A 109 -21.71 -2.49 -0.72
C LYS A 109 -20.77 -2.53 0.48
N LYS A 110 -20.78 -3.65 1.18
CA LYS A 110 -19.86 -3.92 2.29
C LYS A 110 -18.74 -4.83 1.85
N PHE A 111 -17.54 -4.58 2.33
CA PHE A 111 -16.41 -5.51 2.25
C PHE A 111 -16.15 -6.11 3.62
N GLN A 112 -15.69 -7.36 3.61
CA GLN A 112 -15.25 -8.09 4.80
C GLN A 112 -13.87 -7.59 5.21
N THR A 113 -13.68 -7.30 6.50
CA THR A 113 -12.36 -7.02 7.07
C THR A 113 -11.77 -8.24 7.75
N LYS A 114 -10.49 -8.15 8.11
CA LYS A 114 -9.80 -9.08 9.00
C LYS A 114 -9.54 -8.41 10.33
N GLU A 115 -9.84 -9.13 11.42
CA GLU A 115 -9.46 -8.71 12.76
C GLU A 115 -8.00 -9.09 13.00
N GLN A 116 -7.19 -8.09 13.34
CA GLN A 116 -5.77 -8.22 13.60
C GLN A 116 -5.47 -7.92 15.07
N LEU A 117 -5.01 -8.95 15.80
CA LEU A 117 -4.51 -8.79 17.16
C LEU A 117 -3.05 -8.31 17.09
N ILE A 118 -2.85 -6.99 17.11
CA ILE A 118 -1.52 -6.36 16.91
C ILE A 118 -0.50 -6.87 17.92
N HIS A 119 -0.91 -6.97 19.18
CA HIS A 119 -0.10 -7.50 20.29
C HIS A 119 0.24 -8.99 20.20
N ARG A 120 -0.22 -9.70 19.16
CA ARG A 120 0.08 -11.11 18.91
C ARG A 120 0.62 -11.35 17.50
N LEU A 121 1.02 -10.31 16.77
CA LEU A 121 1.47 -10.45 15.37
C LEU A 121 2.68 -11.39 15.22
N GLN A 122 3.63 -11.34 16.17
CA GLN A 122 4.78 -12.23 16.17
C GLN A 122 4.43 -13.69 16.45
N GLU A 123 3.21 -13.99 16.90
CA GLU A 123 2.79 -15.34 17.21
C GLU A 123 2.44 -16.18 15.99
N GLY A 124 2.40 -15.58 14.79
CA GLY A 124 2.03 -16.22 13.52
C GLY A 124 0.62 -16.79 13.52
N ILE A 125 -0.27 -16.20 14.31
CA ILE A 125 -1.68 -16.56 14.33
C ILE A 125 -2.35 -15.90 13.12
N SER A 126 -3.01 -16.72 12.29
CA SER A 126 -3.81 -16.21 11.18
C SER A 126 -4.88 -15.25 11.66
N PHE A 127 -5.12 -14.20 10.87
CA PHE A 127 -6.17 -13.23 11.17
C PHE A 127 -7.56 -13.87 11.08
N GLY A 128 -8.39 -13.56 12.07
CA GLY A 128 -9.81 -13.92 12.05
C GLY A 128 -10.58 -13.09 11.04
N ASP A 129 -11.79 -13.54 10.72
CA ASP A 129 -12.76 -12.68 10.05
C ASP A 129 -13.17 -11.56 11.01
N GLY A 130 -13.07 -10.32 10.55
CA GLY A 130 -13.55 -9.15 11.27
C GLY A 130 -15.01 -8.84 10.93
N GLU A 131 -15.36 -7.57 10.99
CA GLU A 131 -16.70 -7.09 10.65
C GLU A 131 -16.87 -6.75 9.15
N GLU A 132 -18.11 -6.46 8.74
CA GLU A 132 -18.41 -5.98 7.38
C GLU A 132 -18.74 -4.49 7.37
N TYR A 133 -18.01 -3.73 6.55
CA TYR A 133 -18.15 -2.29 6.45
C TYR A 133 -18.41 -1.83 5.02
N THR A 134 -19.28 -0.83 4.86
CA THR A 134 -19.19 0.07 3.71
C THR A 134 -17.92 0.93 3.82
N ALA A 135 -17.44 1.48 2.71
CA ALA A 135 -16.26 2.35 2.73
C ALA A 135 -16.40 3.55 3.68
N ARG A 136 -17.59 4.16 3.76
CA ARG A 136 -17.86 5.28 4.68
C ARG A 136 -17.93 4.83 6.15
N GLU A 137 -18.53 3.68 6.44
CA GLU A 137 -18.54 3.14 7.80
C GLU A 137 -17.11 2.80 8.27
N TYR A 138 -16.30 2.17 7.42
CA TYR A 138 -14.90 1.86 7.72
C TYR A 138 -14.09 3.14 7.99
N GLN A 139 -14.22 4.15 7.13
CA GLN A 139 -13.54 5.44 7.32
C GLN A 139 -13.91 6.07 8.68
N LYS A 140 -15.19 6.05 9.04
CA LYS A 140 -15.66 6.59 10.32
C LYS A 140 -15.05 5.82 11.49
N MET A 141 -15.14 4.49 11.48
CA MET A 141 -14.57 3.62 12.51
C MET A 141 -13.06 3.86 12.66
N ALA A 142 -12.31 3.87 11.55
CA ALA A 142 -10.86 4.09 11.55
C ALA A 142 -10.48 5.46 12.11
N SER A 143 -11.26 6.50 11.79
CA SER A 143 -11.04 7.86 12.29
C SER A 143 -11.31 7.96 13.79
N GLU A 144 -12.41 7.38 14.26
CA GLU A 144 -12.76 7.35 15.69
C GLU A 144 -11.73 6.58 16.51
N GLN A 145 -11.23 5.46 15.99
CA GLN A 145 -10.15 4.68 16.61
C GLN A 145 -8.86 5.49 16.73
N ALA A 146 -8.44 6.18 15.65
CA ALA A 146 -7.24 7.00 15.65
C ALA A 146 -7.35 8.20 16.61
N MET A 147 -8.50 8.89 16.64
CA MET A 147 -8.76 9.98 17.59
C MET A 147 -8.71 9.49 19.04
N ARG A 148 -9.32 8.33 19.33
CA ARG A 148 -9.28 7.75 20.68
C ARG A 148 -7.86 7.39 21.10
N TRP A 149 -7.05 6.81 20.20
CA TRP A 149 -5.64 6.53 20.48
C TRP A 149 -4.87 7.82 20.78
N ARG A 150 -5.05 8.85 19.94
CA ARG A 150 -4.44 10.17 20.13
C ARG A 150 -4.77 10.75 21.50
N ASP A 151 -6.05 10.86 21.81
CA ASP A 151 -6.53 11.55 23.01
C ASP A 151 -6.12 10.82 24.30
N THR A 152 -5.87 9.51 24.20
CA THR A 152 -5.41 8.68 25.33
C THR A 152 -3.90 8.77 25.54
N ASN A 153 -3.12 8.75 24.46
CA ASN A 153 -1.67 8.55 24.54
C ASN A 153 -0.85 9.83 24.28
N TYR A 154 -1.44 10.88 23.70
CA TYR A 154 -0.74 12.08 23.25
C TYR A 154 -1.43 13.37 23.72
N PRO A 155 -1.33 13.70 25.03
CA PRO A 155 -2.05 14.82 25.63
C PRO A 155 -1.64 16.20 25.06
N ASP A 156 -0.41 16.35 24.57
CA ASP A 156 0.11 17.62 24.05
C ASP A 156 0.00 17.71 22.53
N HIS A 157 -0.68 16.78 21.85
CA HIS A 157 -0.78 16.79 20.38
C HIS A 157 -1.32 18.12 19.82
N PHE A 158 -2.19 18.78 20.58
CA PHE A 158 -2.75 20.10 20.23
C PHE A 158 -2.14 21.27 21.01
N ALA A 159 -1.28 21.01 22.00
CA ALA A 159 -0.80 22.04 22.93
C ALA A 159 0.14 23.05 22.25
N THR A 160 0.84 22.66 21.18
CA THR A 160 1.76 23.53 20.42
C THR A 160 1.07 24.54 19.49
N GLN A 161 -0.27 24.62 19.47
CA GLN A 161 -1.00 25.67 18.73
C GLN A 161 -1.50 26.83 19.61
N ALA A 162 -1.28 26.79 20.92
CA ALA A 162 -1.75 27.83 21.85
C ALA A 162 -0.79 29.03 21.98
N ASP A 163 0.43 28.94 21.44
CA ASP A 163 1.48 29.94 21.61
C ASP A 163 1.64 30.77 20.31
N GLY A 164 0.68 31.65 20.03
CA GLY A 164 1.00 32.98 19.51
C GLY A 164 1.27 33.23 18.03
N GLU A 165 1.21 32.26 17.11
CA GLU A 165 1.12 32.55 15.67
C GLU A 165 0.11 31.60 15.00
N ASN A 166 -1.03 32.15 14.56
CA ASN A 166 -2.05 31.40 13.83
C ASN A 166 -1.46 30.82 12.54
N PRO A 167 -1.47 29.50 12.31
CA PRO A 167 -1.24 28.95 10.98
C PRO A 167 -2.41 29.34 10.05
N PRO A 168 -2.17 29.50 8.73
CA PRO A 168 -3.24 29.86 7.81
C PRO A 168 -4.30 28.75 7.80
N VAL A 169 -5.56 29.17 7.92
CA VAL A 169 -6.73 28.31 7.76
C VAL A 169 -6.68 27.69 6.37
N ILE A 170 -6.43 26.38 6.29
CA ILE A 170 -6.56 25.63 5.03
C ILE A 170 -8.05 25.38 4.82
N ASP A 171 -8.67 26.25 4.03
CA ASP A 171 -9.99 26.03 3.45
C ASP A 171 -9.91 24.84 2.46
N PRO A 172 -10.79 23.81 2.52
CA PRO A 172 -10.69 22.62 1.66
C PRO A 172 -10.96 22.88 0.17
N THR A 173 -11.03 24.12 -0.30
CA THR A 173 -11.46 24.47 -1.65
C THR A 173 -10.53 25.35 -2.49
N GLU A 174 -9.30 25.66 -2.06
CA GLU A 174 -8.40 26.47 -2.90
C GLU A 174 -7.04 25.81 -3.22
N SER A 175 -6.88 25.51 -4.50
CA SER A 175 -5.63 25.20 -5.18
C SER A 175 -4.81 26.47 -5.37
N HIS A 176 -3.71 26.68 -4.64
CA HIS A 176 -2.69 27.64 -5.06
C HIS A 176 -1.26 27.18 -4.76
N LEU A 177 -0.56 26.93 -5.87
CA LEU A 177 0.90 27.00 -6.04
C LEU A 177 1.48 28.22 -5.30
N SER A 178 2.54 28.01 -4.53
CA SER A 178 3.59 29.02 -4.40
C SER A 178 4.96 28.36 -4.40
N SER A 179 5.84 28.98 -5.17
CA SER A 179 7.16 28.53 -5.58
C SER A 179 8.20 29.36 -4.85
N GLU A 180 8.92 28.81 -3.87
CA GLU A 180 10.17 29.44 -3.42
C GLU A 180 11.20 28.36 -3.03
N THR A 181 12.37 28.45 -3.67
CA THR A 181 13.57 27.66 -3.40
C THR A 181 14.33 28.23 -2.19
N PRO A 182 14.79 27.43 -1.21
CA PRO A 182 15.62 27.96 -0.13
C PRO A 182 17.10 27.98 -0.51
N VAL A 183 17.71 29.15 -0.29
CA VAL A 183 19.14 29.43 -0.38
C VAL A 183 19.86 28.86 0.84
N LEU A 184 20.92 28.09 0.62
CA LEU A 184 21.83 27.56 1.64
C LEU A 184 22.60 28.69 2.34
N SER A 185 22.57 28.74 3.67
CA SER A 185 23.56 29.48 4.46
C SER A 185 24.11 28.57 5.57
N GLU A 186 25.41 28.32 5.53
CA GLU A 186 26.17 27.56 6.52
C GLU A 186 26.34 28.39 7.80
N LYS A 187 25.99 27.80 8.95
CA LYS A 187 26.54 28.22 10.25
C LYS A 187 26.99 27.00 11.02
N VAL A 188 28.31 26.88 11.15
CA VAL A 188 29.01 25.89 11.97
C VAL A 188 28.82 26.26 13.44
N ALA A 189 28.24 25.35 14.24
CA ALA A 189 28.18 25.46 15.70
C ALA A 189 29.22 24.51 16.34
N LYS A 190 29.93 25.00 17.37
CA LYS A 190 30.94 24.26 18.14
C LYS A 190 30.29 23.40 19.24
N PRO A 191 30.93 22.31 19.69
CA PRO A 191 30.38 21.42 20.70
C PRO A 191 30.62 21.97 22.11
N ASP A 192 29.60 21.89 22.96
CA ASP A 192 29.72 22.15 24.40
C ASP A 192 29.72 20.82 25.16
N GLU A 193 30.72 20.66 26.03
CA GLU A 193 30.92 19.52 26.90
C GLU A 193 30.20 19.77 28.23
N SER A 194 29.07 19.13 28.45
CA SER A 194 28.60 18.86 29.81
C SER A 194 27.75 17.59 29.83
N ALA A 195 28.39 16.49 30.22
CA ALA A 195 27.73 15.28 30.66
C ALA A 195 27.11 15.54 32.04
N ASP A 196 25.77 15.50 32.15
CA ASP A 196 25.14 15.07 33.39
C ASP A 196 23.67 14.65 33.20
N SER A 197 23.33 13.51 33.82
CA SER A 197 21.99 12.93 34.01
C SER A 197 21.08 12.72 32.78
N PHE A 198 21.13 11.53 32.18
CA PHE A 198 20.06 11.03 31.30
C PHE A 198 18.81 10.71 32.12
N GLN A 199 18.03 11.75 32.43
CA GLN A 199 16.63 11.61 32.76
C GLN A 199 15.91 11.31 31.45
N HIS A 200 15.51 10.05 31.21
CA HIS A 200 14.74 9.67 30.04
C HIS A 200 13.33 10.28 30.16
N CYS A 201 13.18 11.52 29.70
CA CYS A 201 11.86 12.11 29.52
C CYS A 201 11.24 11.44 28.29
N ASP A 202 10.12 10.75 28.50
CA ASP A 202 9.32 10.17 27.43
C ASP A 202 8.75 11.33 26.59
N ASP A 203 9.44 11.69 25.50
CA ASP A 203 9.07 12.75 24.56
C ASP A 203 7.87 12.35 23.65
N ARG A 204 7.16 11.25 23.95
CA ARG A 204 5.91 10.81 23.28
C ARG A 204 4.71 11.71 23.59
N ARG A 205 4.82 13.00 23.34
CA ARG A 205 3.76 13.95 23.69
C ARG A 205 2.85 14.32 22.51
N GLN A 206 3.32 14.08 21.29
CA GLN A 206 2.59 14.34 20.05
C GLN A 206 2.48 13.06 19.20
N MET A 207 1.34 12.85 18.55
CA MET A 207 1.11 11.76 17.62
C MET A 207 1.85 11.98 16.28
N THR A 208 3.16 11.79 16.28
CA THR A 208 4.03 11.83 15.08
C THR A 208 4.22 10.44 14.48
N ALA A 209 4.76 10.34 13.26
CA ALA A 209 4.99 9.04 12.61
C ALA A 209 5.99 8.18 13.41
N GLU A 210 7.04 8.79 13.94
CA GLU A 210 8.10 8.16 14.73
C GLU A 210 7.54 7.62 16.06
N ASN A 211 6.67 8.40 16.71
CA ASN A 211 6.03 7.97 17.95
C ASN A 211 5.03 6.82 17.71
N LEU A 212 4.27 6.88 16.62
CA LEU A 212 3.38 5.79 16.23
C LEU A 212 4.14 4.52 15.85
N GLU A 213 5.28 4.64 15.16
CA GLU A 213 6.16 3.51 14.86
C GLU A 213 6.70 2.87 16.15
N ARG A 214 7.14 3.69 17.11
CA ARG A 214 7.56 3.21 18.42
C ARG A 214 6.45 2.50 19.17
N ASP A 215 5.26 3.10 19.24
CA ASP A 215 4.09 2.49 19.90
C ASP A 215 3.72 1.16 19.25
N TYR A 216 3.73 1.11 17.91
CA TYR A 216 3.44 -0.11 17.16
C TYR A 216 4.38 -1.26 17.59
N TRP A 217 5.69 -1.02 17.60
CA TRP A 217 6.65 -2.05 17.99
C TRP A 217 6.62 -2.38 19.48
N ASP A 218 6.33 -1.41 20.36
CA ASP A 218 6.10 -1.69 21.79
C ASP A 218 4.90 -2.66 21.97
N ILE A 219 3.82 -2.46 21.21
CA ILE A 219 2.65 -3.36 21.23
C ILE A 219 3.04 -4.75 20.73
N VAL A 220 3.74 -4.82 19.59
CA VAL A 220 4.08 -6.09 18.92
C VAL A 220 5.08 -6.91 19.74
N GLU A 221 6.15 -6.30 20.25
CA GLU A 221 7.27 -7.01 20.90
C GLU A 221 7.04 -7.27 22.39
N THR A 222 6.43 -6.31 23.10
CA THR A 222 6.31 -6.37 24.56
C THR A 222 4.89 -6.64 25.04
N HIS A 223 3.92 -6.73 24.13
CA HIS A 223 2.50 -6.85 24.45
C HIS A 223 2.02 -5.75 25.41
N SER A 224 2.56 -4.53 25.26
CA SER A 224 2.30 -3.40 26.16
C SER A 224 0.81 -3.08 26.30
N VAL A 225 0.04 -3.28 25.23
CA VAL A 225 -1.41 -3.09 25.16
C VAL A 225 -2.05 -4.24 24.38
N SER A 226 -3.13 -4.83 24.90
CA SER A 226 -3.98 -5.72 24.10
C SER A 226 -4.81 -4.90 23.11
N LEU A 227 -4.37 -4.89 21.85
CA LEU A 227 -5.02 -4.14 20.77
C LEU A 227 -5.48 -5.08 19.65
N ALA A 228 -6.74 -4.92 19.24
CA ALA A 228 -7.34 -5.47 18.03
C ALA A 228 -7.70 -4.34 17.06
N VAL A 229 -7.45 -4.53 15.77
CA VAL A 229 -7.79 -3.57 14.73
C VAL A 229 -8.42 -4.27 13.53
N GLU A 230 -9.18 -3.53 12.73
CA GLU A 230 -9.75 -4.02 11.47
C GLU A 230 -8.82 -3.69 10.30
N TYR A 231 -8.76 -4.57 9.31
CA TYR A 231 -8.06 -4.32 8.06
C TYR A 231 -8.86 -4.80 6.86
N GLY A 232 -9.22 -3.90 5.95
CA GLY A 232 -9.84 -4.24 4.67
C GLY A 232 -8.77 -4.55 3.64
N ASN A 233 -8.17 -5.74 3.70
CA ASN A 233 -7.20 -6.20 2.72
C ASN A 233 -7.84 -6.90 1.54
N ASP A 234 -7.17 -6.86 0.39
CA ASP A 234 -7.55 -7.62 -0.79
C ASP A 234 -9.03 -7.38 -1.15
N VAL A 235 -9.43 -6.11 -1.24
CA VAL A 235 -10.76 -5.72 -1.69
C VAL A 235 -10.80 -5.68 -3.22
N ASP A 236 -11.68 -6.48 -3.82
CA ASP A 236 -11.76 -6.67 -5.26
C ASP A 236 -12.21 -5.40 -6.00
N THR A 237 -11.33 -4.82 -6.80
CA THR A 237 -11.64 -3.61 -7.58
C THR A 237 -12.65 -3.84 -8.71
N THR A 238 -12.92 -5.08 -9.10
CA THR A 238 -14.01 -5.43 -10.03
C THR A 238 -15.39 -5.23 -9.37
N GLU A 239 -15.46 -5.37 -8.05
CA GLU A 239 -16.70 -5.26 -7.28
C GLU A 239 -16.88 -3.87 -6.64
N PHE A 240 -15.80 -3.32 -6.09
CA PHE A 240 -15.80 -2.07 -5.33
C PHE A 240 -15.32 -0.85 -6.13
N GLY A 241 -14.82 -1.07 -7.35
CA GLY A 241 -14.20 -0.06 -8.18
C GLY A 241 -12.72 0.14 -7.84
N SER A 242 -12.00 0.78 -8.76
CA SER A 242 -10.60 1.17 -8.56
C SER A 242 -10.52 2.58 -7.97
N GLY A 243 -9.44 2.89 -7.26
CA GLY A 243 -9.15 4.26 -6.85
C GLY A 243 -8.76 5.17 -8.02
N PHE A 244 -8.35 4.60 -9.14
CA PHE A 244 -8.09 5.31 -10.40
C PHE A 244 -9.27 5.23 -11.36
N PRO A 245 -9.41 6.19 -12.29
CA PRO A 245 -10.38 6.07 -13.37
C PRO A 245 -9.95 4.98 -14.36
N PHE A 246 -10.90 4.34 -15.05
CA PHE A 246 -10.60 3.28 -16.02
C PHE A 246 -10.27 3.85 -17.41
N SER A 247 -9.33 3.18 -18.10
CA SER A 247 -9.03 3.44 -19.51
C SER A 247 -10.25 3.15 -20.39
N GLU A 248 -10.51 4.05 -21.34
CA GLU A 248 -11.52 3.90 -22.38
C GLU A 248 -10.90 3.35 -23.68
N ARG A 249 -9.56 3.25 -23.77
CA ARG A 249 -8.83 2.65 -24.90
C ARG A 249 -8.63 1.14 -24.76
N GLY A 250 -9.05 0.56 -23.65
CA GLY A 250 -8.94 -0.87 -23.36
C GLY A 250 -7.56 -1.28 -22.84
N ARG A 251 -6.89 -0.40 -22.08
CA ARG A 251 -5.62 -0.71 -21.40
C ARG A 251 -5.82 -1.56 -20.14
N SER A 252 -6.96 -1.41 -19.46
CA SER A 252 -7.29 -2.15 -18.26
C SER A 252 -8.21 -3.35 -18.51
N ASN A 253 -8.05 -4.43 -17.74
CA ASN A 253 -8.90 -5.63 -17.80
C ASN A 253 -10.38 -5.35 -17.51
N ASN A 254 -10.67 -4.41 -16.60
CA ASN A 254 -12.02 -4.10 -16.14
C ASN A 254 -12.65 -2.87 -16.83
N GLY A 255 -11.89 -2.21 -17.71
CA GLY A 255 -12.34 -0.99 -18.39
C GLY A 255 -13.23 -1.28 -19.59
N LYS A 256 -14.17 -0.36 -19.86
CA LYS A 256 -15.00 -0.43 -21.07
C LYS A 256 -14.24 0.19 -22.24
N LYS A 257 -13.87 -0.64 -23.22
CA LYS A 257 -13.24 -0.19 -24.45
C LYS A 257 -14.23 0.56 -25.34
N ASP A 258 -13.90 1.79 -25.70
CA ASP A 258 -14.54 2.57 -26.75
C ASP A 258 -13.70 2.50 -28.05
N PRO A 259 -14.20 1.82 -29.11
CA PRO A 259 -13.50 1.72 -30.39
C PRO A 259 -13.13 3.07 -31.00
N ALA A 260 -13.89 4.14 -30.74
CA ALA A 260 -13.60 5.46 -31.29
C ALA A 260 -12.42 6.17 -30.61
N LYS A 261 -11.98 5.70 -29.43
CA LYS A 261 -10.89 6.30 -28.65
C LYS A 261 -9.56 5.59 -28.79
N VAL A 262 -9.54 4.36 -29.34
CA VAL A 262 -8.35 3.50 -29.41
C VAL A 262 -7.17 4.18 -30.11
N ASP A 263 -7.44 4.84 -31.23
CA ASP A 263 -6.41 5.42 -32.11
C ASP A 263 -6.18 6.92 -31.85
N GLN A 264 -6.68 7.46 -30.74
CA GLN A 264 -6.45 8.85 -30.37
C GLN A 264 -5.01 9.07 -29.90
N PRO A 265 -4.43 10.28 -30.09
CA PRO A 265 -3.11 10.61 -29.57
C PRO A 265 -3.08 10.48 -28.05
N GLU A 266 -1.90 10.23 -27.47
CA GLU A 266 -1.75 10.21 -26.01
C GLU A 266 -2.22 11.54 -25.41
N PRO A 267 -3.05 11.52 -24.36
CA PRO A 267 -3.46 12.73 -23.66
C PRO A 267 -2.26 13.37 -22.96
N LYS A 268 -2.29 14.70 -22.82
CA LYS A 268 -1.21 15.43 -22.15
C LYS A 268 -1.28 15.24 -20.63
N PHE A 269 -0.11 15.13 -19.99
CA PHE A 269 0.05 15.12 -18.55
C PHE A 269 -0.84 16.16 -17.84
N GLY A 270 -1.50 15.74 -16.76
CA GLY A 270 -2.36 16.59 -15.92
C GLY A 270 -3.80 16.75 -16.41
N THR A 271 -4.16 16.27 -17.60
CA THR A 271 -5.56 16.29 -18.08
C THR A 271 -6.40 15.15 -17.47
N GLU A 272 -7.72 15.29 -17.43
CA GLU A 272 -8.61 14.22 -16.92
C GLU A 272 -8.44 12.91 -17.70
N ASP A 273 -8.35 12.99 -19.02
CA ASP A 273 -8.14 11.81 -19.88
C ASP A 273 -6.74 11.21 -19.70
N PHE A 274 -5.74 12.01 -19.28
CA PHE A 274 -4.41 11.48 -18.97
C PHE A 274 -4.43 10.47 -17.83
N TYR A 275 -5.17 10.72 -16.75
CA TYR A 275 -5.24 9.77 -15.65
C TYR A 275 -5.95 8.46 -16.00
N LYS A 276 -6.86 8.48 -16.98
CA LYS A 276 -7.49 7.25 -17.52
C LYS A 276 -6.50 6.41 -18.32
N GLU A 277 -5.66 7.06 -19.12
CA GLU A 277 -4.87 6.36 -20.13
C GLU A 277 -3.40 6.17 -19.74
N THR A 278 -2.84 7.00 -18.86
CA THR A 278 -1.43 6.90 -18.44
C THR A 278 -1.08 5.48 -18.03
N TRP A 279 0.12 5.06 -18.41
CA TRP A 279 0.62 3.75 -18.03
C TRP A 279 0.90 3.64 -16.54
N TRP A 280 1.03 4.75 -15.80
CA TRP A 280 1.18 4.77 -14.34
C TRP A 280 -0.13 4.54 -13.56
N ASN A 281 -1.27 4.49 -14.24
CA ASN A 281 -2.51 4.01 -13.65
C ASN A 281 -2.39 2.50 -13.41
N LEU A 282 -2.56 2.06 -12.16
CA LEU A 282 -2.34 0.66 -11.77
C LEU A 282 -3.24 -0.33 -12.54
N ASN A 283 -4.39 0.10 -13.05
CA ASN A 283 -5.24 -0.73 -13.90
C ASN A 283 -4.61 -0.99 -15.28
N ASN A 284 -3.70 -0.13 -15.74
CA ASN A 284 -3.11 -0.14 -17.07
C ASN A 284 -1.70 -0.75 -17.10
N ILE A 285 -0.91 -0.63 -16.00
CA ILE A 285 0.47 -1.14 -15.91
C ILE A 285 0.62 -2.58 -16.42
N PRO A 286 -0.24 -3.55 -16.04
CA PRO A 286 -0.06 -4.93 -16.49
C PRO A 286 -0.10 -5.09 -18.02
N SER A 287 -0.81 -4.22 -18.72
CA SER A 287 -0.96 -4.22 -20.18
C SER A 287 0.10 -3.40 -20.93
N CYS A 288 0.96 -2.70 -20.20
CA CYS A 288 2.02 -1.86 -20.75
C CYS A 288 2.90 -2.64 -21.76
N PRO A 289 3.37 -2.04 -22.86
CA PRO A 289 4.03 -2.77 -23.94
C PRO A 289 5.17 -3.72 -23.56
N ASP A 290 5.94 -3.34 -22.54
CA ASP A 290 7.13 -4.06 -22.06
C ASP A 290 6.86 -4.88 -20.78
N SER A 291 5.60 -4.98 -20.36
CA SER A 291 5.17 -5.90 -19.29
C SER A 291 4.87 -7.28 -19.87
N ILE A 292 5.42 -8.34 -19.28
CA ILE A 292 5.07 -9.72 -19.66
C ILE A 292 3.61 -10.05 -19.38
N LEU A 293 3.00 -9.39 -18.38
CA LEU A 293 1.61 -9.60 -17.97
C LEU A 293 0.61 -9.21 -19.07
N ARG A 294 1.01 -8.42 -20.07
CA ARG A 294 0.14 -8.04 -21.20
C ARG A 294 -0.32 -9.24 -22.04
N HIS A 295 0.40 -10.36 -21.93
CA HIS A 295 0.07 -11.60 -22.61
C HIS A 295 -0.93 -12.46 -21.82
N VAL A 296 -1.16 -12.17 -20.53
CA VAL A 296 -2.16 -12.82 -19.69
C VAL A 296 -3.54 -12.23 -20.04
N LYS A 297 -4.40 -13.04 -20.68
CA LYS A 297 -5.70 -12.59 -21.22
C LYS A 297 -6.88 -12.76 -20.25
N VAL A 298 -6.61 -13.21 -19.04
CA VAL A 298 -7.59 -13.38 -17.97
C VAL A 298 -7.26 -12.38 -16.87
N GLY A 299 -8.29 -11.75 -16.30
CA GLY A 299 -8.14 -10.96 -15.09
C GLY A 299 -7.87 -11.87 -13.90
N ILE A 300 -6.76 -11.65 -13.22
CA ILE A 300 -6.32 -12.32 -12.01
C ILE A 300 -6.12 -11.22 -10.97
N ASN A 301 -6.98 -11.23 -9.94
CA ASN A 301 -6.92 -10.27 -8.84
C ASN A 301 -5.55 -10.32 -8.17
N GLY A 302 -4.99 -9.16 -7.86
CA GLY A 302 -3.64 -8.99 -7.31
C GLY A 302 -2.49 -9.09 -8.30
N ILE A 303 -2.69 -9.70 -9.48
CA ILE A 303 -1.63 -9.86 -10.48
C ILE A 303 -1.78 -8.86 -11.61
N ASN A 304 -2.93 -8.86 -12.31
CA ASN A 304 -3.19 -7.92 -13.42
C ASN A 304 -4.54 -7.19 -13.29
N VAL A 305 -5.20 -7.36 -12.15
CA VAL A 305 -6.32 -6.56 -11.68
C VAL A 305 -5.93 -6.07 -10.27
N PRO A 306 -5.87 -4.76 -10.02
CA PRO A 306 -5.40 -4.25 -8.73
C PRO A 306 -6.29 -4.68 -7.55
N TRP A 307 -5.67 -4.89 -6.38
CA TRP A 307 -6.37 -4.92 -5.09
C TRP A 307 -6.53 -3.50 -4.55
N LEU A 308 -7.57 -3.31 -3.74
CA LEU A 308 -7.77 -2.11 -2.92
C LEU A 308 -7.57 -2.46 -1.44
N TYR A 309 -6.89 -1.58 -0.70
CA TYR A 309 -6.62 -1.77 0.72
C TYR A 309 -7.19 -0.60 1.54
N PHE A 310 -8.05 -0.90 2.50
CA PHE A 310 -8.55 0.05 3.50
C PHE A 310 -7.82 -0.19 4.82
N GLY A 311 -6.97 0.75 5.21
CA GLY A 311 -6.20 0.69 6.45
C GLY A 311 -6.75 1.60 7.55
N CYS A 312 -6.58 1.20 8.80
CA CYS A 312 -6.72 2.06 9.97
C CYS A 312 -5.39 2.14 10.75
N LEU A 313 -5.36 2.90 11.85
CA LEU A 313 -4.18 3.01 12.69
C LEU A 313 -3.71 1.62 13.16
N PHE A 314 -2.44 1.31 12.93
CA PHE A 314 -1.78 0.02 13.22
C PHE A 314 -2.20 -1.21 12.41
N SER A 315 -3.18 -1.09 11.50
CA SER A 315 -3.46 -2.18 10.54
C SER A 315 -2.17 -2.57 9.78
N THR A 316 -1.92 -3.87 9.67
CA THR A 316 -0.61 -4.43 9.33
C THR A 316 -0.67 -5.35 8.11
N PHE A 317 0.35 -5.27 7.27
CA PHE A 317 0.69 -6.29 6.28
C PHE A 317 1.96 -7.00 6.74
N CYS A 318 1.88 -8.30 7.04
CA CYS A 318 3.01 -9.07 7.56
C CYS A 318 4.09 -9.29 6.49
N TRP A 319 5.27 -9.73 6.92
CA TRP A 319 6.37 -10.11 6.01
C TRP A 319 5.91 -11.12 4.97
N HIS A 320 6.10 -10.76 3.70
CA HIS A 320 5.84 -11.61 2.55
C HIS A 320 6.72 -11.16 1.37
N ASN A 321 6.75 -11.99 0.33
CA ASN A 321 7.17 -11.58 -1.00
C ASN A 321 6.01 -11.81 -1.98
N GLU A 322 6.12 -11.23 -3.15
CA GLU A 322 5.07 -11.28 -4.15
C GLU A 322 5.02 -12.64 -4.86
N ASP A 323 3.83 -13.05 -5.27
CA ASP A 323 3.64 -14.27 -6.05
C ASP A 323 4.55 -14.29 -7.29
N ASN A 324 5.25 -15.41 -7.47
CA ASN A 324 6.25 -15.60 -8.55
C ASN A 324 7.38 -14.56 -8.54
N TYR A 325 7.64 -13.91 -7.39
CA TYR A 325 8.64 -12.85 -7.23
C TYR A 325 8.46 -11.71 -8.24
N LEU A 326 7.19 -11.40 -8.56
CA LEU A 326 6.85 -10.26 -9.38
C LEU A 326 7.17 -8.95 -8.67
N TYR A 327 7.33 -7.88 -9.45
CA TYR A 327 7.33 -6.54 -8.88
C TYR A 327 5.93 -6.18 -8.42
N SER A 328 5.85 -5.47 -7.29
CA SER A 328 4.61 -4.85 -6.78
C SER A 328 4.73 -3.33 -6.83
N ILE A 329 3.63 -2.67 -7.18
CA ILE A 329 3.54 -1.22 -7.22
C ILE A 329 2.31 -0.83 -6.41
N ASN A 330 2.53 -0.11 -5.31
CA ASN A 330 1.48 0.39 -4.43
C ASN A 330 1.29 1.90 -4.65
N TYR A 331 0.04 2.35 -4.75
CA TYR A 331 -0.30 3.77 -4.81
C TYR A 331 -1.18 4.15 -3.62
N HIS A 332 -0.71 5.09 -2.81
CA HIS A 332 -1.43 5.60 -1.65
C HIS A 332 -2.39 6.72 -2.06
N HIS A 333 -3.65 6.37 -2.31
CA HIS A 333 -4.64 7.32 -2.83
C HIS A 333 -4.95 8.47 -1.88
N ARG A 334 -5.27 8.18 -0.61
CA ARG A 334 -5.70 9.14 0.41
C ARG A 334 -5.47 8.59 1.81
N GLY A 335 -5.49 9.48 2.80
CA GLY A 335 -5.43 9.14 4.22
C GLY A 335 -4.02 9.27 4.81
N ALA A 336 -3.89 8.86 6.07
CA ALA A 336 -2.64 8.94 6.81
C ALA A 336 -1.52 8.09 6.17
N PRO A 337 -0.23 8.39 6.44
CA PRO A 337 0.90 7.66 5.89
C PRO A 337 0.88 6.15 6.20
N LYS A 338 1.55 5.38 5.35
CA LYS A 338 1.80 3.94 5.53
C LYS A 338 3.31 3.73 5.71
N GLN A 339 3.70 3.11 6.83
CA GLN A 339 5.09 2.75 7.10
C GLN A 339 5.43 1.43 6.40
N TRP A 340 6.62 1.35 5.78
CA TRP A 340 7.10 0.17 5.06
C TRP A 340 8.49 -0.22 5.53
N TYR A 341 8.70 -1.52 5.65
CA TYR A 341 10.02 -2.13 5.81
C TYR A 341 10.27 -3.05 4.62
N GLY A 342 11.49 -3.04 4.10
CA GLY A 342 11.88 -3.85 2.95
C GLY A 342 13.20 -4.54 3.20
N VAL A 343 13.32 -5.75 2.68
CA VAL A 343 14.57 -6.52 2.65
C VAL A 343 14.95 -6.71 1.18
N PRO A 344 16.23 -6.55 0.81
CA PRO A 344 16.64 -6.77 -0.57
C PRO A 344 16.35 -8.19 -1.04
N GLY A 345 16.02 -8.34 -2.33
CA GLY A 345 15.74 -9.65 -2.93
C GLY A 345 16.98 -10.45 -3.29
N THR A 346 18.17 -10.12 -2.75
CA THR A 346 19.38 -10.91 -3.01
C THR A 346 19.23 -12.28 -2.34
N PRO A 347 19.85 -13.34 -2.86
CA PRO A 347 19.82 -14.65 -2.20
C PRO A 347 20.34 -14.58 -0.75
N GLU A 348 21.35 -13.76 -0.48
CA GLU A 348 21.89 -13.60 0.88
C GLU A 348 20.87 -12.99 1.84
N ASP A 349 20.21 -11.91 1.44
CA ASP A 349 19.26 -11.18 2.29
C ASP A 349 17.93 -11.93 2.45
N ALA A 350 17.38 -12.47 1.35
CA ALA A 350 16.14 -13.22 1.37
C ALA A 350 16.30 -14.55 2.13
N ASP A 351 17.34 -15.35 1.84
CA ASP A 351 17.61 -16.56 2.60
C ASP A 351 17.98 -16.23 4.05
N GLY A 352 18.63 -15.09 4.29
CA GLY A 352 18.96 -14.58 5.61
C GLY A 352 17.71 -14.33 6.44
N LEU A 353 16.74 -13.59 5.91
CA LEU A 353 15.45 -13.36 6.54
C LEU A 353 14.72 -14.68 6.79
N GLU A 354 14.66 -15.56 5.80
CA GLU A 354 14.05 -16.86 5.96
C GLU A 354 14.73 -17.73 7.03
N LYS A 355 16.05 -17.62 7.22
CA LYS A 355 16.80 -18.31 8.29
C LYS A 355 16.61 -17.69 9.67
N VAL A 356 16.22 -16.42 9.76
CA VAL A 356 15.83 -15.82 11.05
C VAL A 356 14.47 -16.37 11.48
N PHE A 357 13.58 -16.59 10.51
CA PHE A 357 12.32 -17.27 10.75
C PHE A 357 12.54 -18.78 10.97
N LYS A 358 13.09 -19.55 10.03
CA LYS A 358 13.37 -21.00 10.19
C LYS A 358 14.33 -21.32 11.33
#